data_AF-A0A497Q2W6-F1
#
_entry.id   AF-A0A497Q2W6-F1
#
_cell.length_a   1.000
_cell.length_b   1.000
_cell.length_c   1.000
_cell.angle_alpha   90.00
_cell.angle_beta   90.00
_cell.angle_gamma   90.00
#
_symmetry.space_group_name_H-M   'P 1'
#
loop_
_entity.id
_entity.type
_entity.pdbx_description
1 polymer ?
#
loop_
_entity_poly.entity_id
_entity_poly.type
_entity_poly.pdbx_seq_one_letter_code
_entity_poly.pdbx_strand_id
1 'polypeptide(L)' 'MNRLRELLSKIDGRGYKAYKDLEGEYSFPDFHLIVDHVQSDPFAPPSACRVF' A
#
# COMPACT_ATOMS: atom_id res chain seq x y z
N MET A 1 0.31 -5.38 -13.18
CA MET A 1 -0.46 -6.20 -12.23
C MET A 1 0.39 -6.93 -11.17
N ASN A 2 1.73 -6.99 -11.28
CA ASN A 2 2.57 -7.80 -10.36
C ASN A 2 3.18 -7.03 -9.17
N ARG A 3 3.45 -5.72 -9.30
CA ARG A 3 4.20 -4.96 -8.28
C ARG A 3 3.56 -4.97 -6.89
N LEU A 4 2.27 -4.66 -6.79
CA LEU A 4 1.58 -4.64 -5.48
C LEU A 4 1.57 -6.03 -4.85
N ARG A 5 1.27 -7.07 -5.64
CA ARG A 5 1.19 -8.45 -5.16
C ARG A 5 2.54 -8.97 -4.67
N GLU A 6 3.61 -8.69 -5.41
CA GLU A 6 4.98 -9.03 -5.00
C GLU A 6 5.37 -8.30 -3.72
N LEU A 7 5.00 -7.03 -3.58
CA LEU A 7 5.28 -6.26 -2.37
C LEU A 7 4.53 -6.82 -1.17
N LEU A 8 3.22 -7.10 -1.31
CA LEU A 8 2.41 -7.72 -0.26
C LEU A 8 3.01 -9.05 0.19
N SER A 9 3.45 -9.89 -0.75
CA SER A 9 4.13 -11.14 -0.43
C SER A 9 5.46 -10.96 0.31
N LYS A 10 6.19 -9.85 0.08
CA LYS A 10 7.45 -9.54 0.77
C LYS A 10 7.24 -9.02 2.19
N ILE A 11 6.13 -8.32 2.44
CA ILE A 11 5.85 -7.72 3.75
C ILE A 11 4.98 -8.62 4.64
N ASP A 12 4.45 -9.71 4.12
CA ASP A 12 3.70 -10.69 4.89
C ASP A 12 4.52 -11.21 6.09
N GLY A 13 3.89 -11.27 7.26
CA GLY A 13 4.53 -11.62 8.53
C GLY A 13 5.54 -10.59 9.09
N ARG A 14 5.82 -9.48 8.39
CA ARG A 14 6.70 -8.41 8.92
C ARG A 14 5.92 -7.48 9.86
N GLY A 15 6.65 -6.78 10.73
CA GLY A 15 6.05 -5.79 11.63
C GLY A 15 5.39 -4.63 10.88
N TYR A 16 4.47 -3.92 11.55
CA TYR A 16 3.59 -2.92 10.91
C TYR A 16 4.33 -1.83 10.12
N LYS A 17 5.55 -1.46 10.51
CA LYS A 17 6.36 -0.49 9.76
C LYS A 17 6.63 -0.89 8.31
N ALA A 18 6.57 -2.19 7.97
CA ALA A 18 6.75 -2.67 6.59
C ALA A 18 5.62 -2.21 5.66
N TYR A 19 4.44 -1.87 6.18
CA TYR A 19 3.34 -1.35 5.36
C TYR A 19 3.67 0.01 4.74
N LYS A 20 4.65 0.77 5.29
CA LYS A 20 5.13 2.03 4.67
C LYS A 20 5.63 1.83 3.25
N ASP A 21 6.11 0.64 2.91
CA ASP A 21 6.54 0.33 1.55
C ASP A 21 5.38 0.33 0.53
N LEU A 22 4.12 0.32 1.00
CA LEU A 22 2.94 0.38 0.13
C LEU A 22 2.68 1.78 -0.44
N GLU A 23 3.32 2.83 0.07
CA GLU A 23 3.18 4.19 -0.49
C GLU A 23 3.62 4.22 -1.96
N GLY A 24 2.84 4.92 -2.79
CA GLY A 24 3.08 5.07 -4.22
C GLY A 24 1.93 4.59 -5.10
N GLU A 25 2.24 4.40 -6.38
CA GLU A 25 1.24 4.20 -7.44
C GLU A 25 1.24 2.76 -7.97
N TYR A 26 0.04 2.27 -8.27
CA TYR A 26 -0.22 0.93 -8.79
C TYR A 26 -1.22 1.00 -9.95
N SER A 27 -0.74 0.64 -11.13
CA SER A 27 -1.59 0.54 -12.32
C SER A 27 -2.26 -0.83 -12.40
N PHE A 28 -3.58 -0.82 -12.36
CA PHE A 28 -4.45 -1.95 -12.67
C PHE A 28 -5.02 -1.80 -14.09
N PRO A 29 -5.59 -2.87 -14.67
CA PRO A 29 -6.18 -2.80 -16.00
C PRO A 29 -7.30 -1.75 -16.12
N ASP A 30 -8.10 -1.60 -15.06
CA ASP A 30 -9.33 -0.80 -15.09
C ASP A 30 -9.25 0.48 -14.26
N PHE A 31 -8.19 0.66 -13.47
CA PHE A 31 -8.04 1.83 -12.59
C PHE A 31 -6.57 2.05 -12.19
N HIS A 32 -6.30 3.25 -11.68
CA HIS A 32 -5.04 3.58 -11.02
C HIS A 32 -5.25 3.78 -9.53
N LEU A 33 -4.54 3.00 -8.71
CA LEU A 33 -4.52 3.16 -7.26
C LEU A 33 -3.31 3.97 -6.85
N ILE A 34 -3.54 5.01 -6.07
CA ILE A 34 -2.49 5.79 -5.42
C ILE A 34 -2.65 5.64 -3.91
N VAL A 35 -1.58 5.23 -3.23
CA VAL A 35 -1.48 5.21 -1.77
C VAL A 35 -0.61 6.39 -1.37
N ASP A 36 -1.23 7.51 -0.99
CA ASP A 36 -0.55 8.77 -0.68
C ASP A 36 0.16 8.71 0.67
N HIS A 37 -0.47 8.06 1.65
CA HIS A 37 0.10 7.92 2.98
C HIS A 37 -0.37 6.64 3.65
N VAL A 38 0.58 5.84 4.15
CA VAL A 38 0.25 4.66 4.97
C VAL A 38 0.29 5.05 6.44
N GLN A 39 -0.61 4.52 7.26
CA GLN A 39 -0.62 4.77 8.71
C GLN A 39 0.74 4.43 9.36
N SER A 40 1.12 5.12 10.43
CA SER A 40 2.36 4.84 11.18
C SER A 40 2.28 3.57 12.02
N ASP A 41 1.09 3.24 12.48
CA ASP A 41 0.75 2.13 13.37
C ASP A 41 -0.75 1.79 13.22
N PRO A 42 -1.23 0.65 13.78
CA PRO A 42 -2.63 0.23 13.67
C PRO A 42 -3.67 1.19 14.28
N PHE A 43 -3.24 2.13 15.13
CA PHE A 43 -4.13 3.06 15.85
C PHE A 43 -4.11 4.48 15.26
N ALA A 44 -3.18 4.77 14.35
CA ALA A 44 -3.13 6.03 13.62
C ALA A 44 -4.33 6.19 12.67
N PRO A 45 -4.61 7.42 12.19
CA PRO A 45 -5.62 7.66 11.16
C PRO A 45 -5.48 6.71 9.95
N PRO A 46 -6.59 6.37 9.26
CA PRO A 46 -6.57 5.45 8.12
C PRO A 46 -5.62 5.91 7.01
N SER A 47 -5.08 4.95 6.25
CA SER A 47 -4.23 5.24 5.11
C SER A 47 -4.99 6.11 4.10
N ALA A 48 -4.32 7.10 3.53
CA ALA A 48 -4.86 7.95 2.50
C ALA A 48 -4.64 7.31 1.11
N CYS A 49 -5.74 7.05 0.40
CA CYS A 49 -5.72 6.42 -0.91
C CYS A 49 -6.64 7.17 -1.89
N ARG A 50 -6.27 7.18 -3.18
CA ARG A 50 -7.06 7.71 -4.29
C ARG A 50 -7.17 6.66 -5.39
N VAL A 51 -8.30 6.67 -6.11
CA VAL A 51 -8.55 5.80 -7.26
C VAL A 51 -9.01 6.66 -8.43
N PHE A 52 -8.48 6.39 -9.62
CA PHE A 52 -8.78 7.06 -10.88
C PHE A 52 -9.16 6.04 -11.94
#